data_AF-A0A952W780-F1
#
_entry.id   AF-A0A952W780-F1
#
_cell.length_a   1.000
_cell.length_b   1.000
_cell.length_c   1.000
_cell.angle_alpha   90.00
_cell.angle_beta   90.00
_cell.angle_gamma   90.00
#
_symmetry.space_group_name_H-M   'P 1'
#
loop_
_entity.id
_entity.type
_entity.pdbx_description
1 polymer ?
#
loop_
_entity_poly.entity_id
_entity_poly.type
_entity_poly.pdbx_seq_one_letter_code
_entity_poly.pdbx_strand_id
1 'polypeptide(L)'
;MTTQELIEMAVLDAVGLLDEGERKAFDAALAVAPRELQAHVRREQLRLSDLDLLLPDVRPPAGLRTAVIEAVREAIARELIESAGRAERSILRLEPSKRVSPMWRATAIGSMAAAIVLGISTFKMSDQYRQVQQDMNKNALLDQITAAYGASFVEKTLFDARTHRVVFAPESESFRGQASIWSNPDWAAARLFCLNLTEQEGEEFKLAVIDSEGRVVRELLTFSPRGGLDTLEVPSGQIDSLGSARLAVFSTQRGEAAVLSAKPLEM
;
A
#
# COMPACT_ATOMS: atom_id res chain seq x y z
N MET A 1 -27.38 -1.06 -18.63
CA MET A 1 -26.87 -1.76 -17.46
C MET A 1 -27.26 -3.21 -17.52
N THR A 2 -26.29 -4.10 -17.35
CA THR A 2 -26.53 -5.52 -17.15
C THR A 2 -27.02 -5.77 -15.71
N THR A 3 -27.58 -6.95 -15.43
CA THR A 3 -27.98 -7.33 -14.08
C THR A 3 -26.80 -7.32 -13.10
N GLN A 4 -25.62 -7.71 -13.57
CA GLN A 4 -24.39 -7.71 -12.77
C GLN A 4 -23.96 -6.30 -12.40
N GLU A 5 -23.87 -5.39 -13.38
CA GLU A 5 -23.54 -3.97 -13.15
C GLU A 5 -24.51 -3.32 -12.17
N LEU A 6 -25.78 -3.70 -12.23
CA LEU A 6 -26.82 -3.17 -11.34
C LEU A 6 -26.65 -3.63 -9.89
N ILE A 7 -26.14 -4.84 -9.66
CA ILE A 7 -25.79 -5.32 -8.32
C ILE A 7 -24.49 -4.66 -7.83
N GLU A 8 -23.47 -4.51 -8.68
CA GLU A 8 -22.21 -3.86 -8.33
C GLU A 8 -22.42 -2.38 -7.96
N MET A 9 -23.21 -1.64 -8.74
CA MET A 9 -23.56 -0.25 -8.43
C MET A 9 -24.45 -0.14 -7.18
N ALA A 10 -25.31 -1.13 -6.91
CA ALA A 10 -26.11 -1.14 -5.69
C ALA A 10 -25.27 -1.19 -4.42
N VAL A 11 -24.16 -1.94 -4.44
CA VAL A 11 -23.18 -1.98 -3.34
C VAL A 11 -22.60 -0.58 -3.11
N LEU A 12 -22.17 0.08 -4.18
CA LEU A 12 -21.58 1.42 -4.13
C LEU A 12 -22.60 2.49 -3.70
N ASP A 13 -23.85 2.37 -4.13
CA ASP A 13 -24.95 3.25 -3.73
C ASP A 13 -25.23 3.12 -2.23
N ALA A 14 -25.25 1.89 -1.70
CA ALA A 14 -25.49 1.63 -0.27
C ALA A 14 -24.45 2.30 0.65
N VAL A 15 -23.21 2.44 0.17
CA VAL A 15 -22.12 3.13 0.91
C VAL A 15 -21.92 4.59 0.47
N GLY A 16 -22.74 5.10 -0.46
CA GLY A 16 -22.69 6.49 -0.92
C GLY A 16 -21.45 6.85 -1.76
N LEU A 17 -20.87 5.89 -2.48
CA LEU A 17 -19.67 6.08 -3.30
C LEU A 17 -19.94 6.36 -4.78
N LEU A 18 -21.20 6.32 -5.24
CA LEU A 18 -21.56 6.67 -6.61
C LEU A 18 -21.45 8.18 -6.85
N ASP A 19 -20.90 8.58 -7.98
CA ASP A 19 -20.96 9.97 -8.43
C ASP A 19 -22.38 10.38 -8.87
N GLU A 20 -22.61 11.67 -9.14
CA GLU A 20 -23.95 12.15 -9.48
C GLU A 20 -24.48 11.59 -10.81
N GLY A 21 -23.61 11.34 -11.78
CA GLY A 21 -23.98 10.77 -13.07
C GLY A 21 -24.29 9.28 -12.96
N GLU A 22 -23.44 8.55 -12.25
CA GLU A 22 -23.59 7.13 -11.94
C GLU A 22 -24.87 6.86 -11.14
N ARG A 23 -25.13 7.64 -10.10
CA ARG A 23 -26.37 7.53 -9.31
C ARG A 23 -27.61 7.74 -10.17
N LYS A 24 -27.62 8.76 -11.04
CA LYS A 24 -28.75 9.00 -11.96
C LYS A 24 -28.94 7.83 -12.95
N ALA A 25 -27.85 7.27 -13.47
CA ALA A 25 -27.91 6.14 -14.38
C ALA A 25 -28.40 4.86 -13.67
N PHE A 26 -27.95 4.63 -12.43
CA PHE A 26 -28.39 3.56 -11.56
C PHE A 26 -29.88 3.66 -11.24
N ASP A 27 -30.36 4.83 -10.79
CA ASP A 27 -31.77 5.07 -10.46
C ASP A 27 -32.67 4.84 -11.68
N ALA A 28 -32.27 5.33 -12.85
CA ALA A 28 -32.99 5.14 -14.10
C ALA A 28 -33.04 3.66 -14.51
N ALA A 29 -31.93 2.93 -14.38
CA ALA A 29 -31.86 1.51 -14.71
C ALA A 29 -32.68 0.66 -13.72
N LEU A 30 -32.63 0.98 -12.42
CA LEU A 30 -33.38 0.30 -11.38
C LEU A 30 -34.89 0.51 -11.54
N ALA A 31 -35.33 1.71 -11.94
CA ALA A 31 -36.74 2.02 -12.18
C ALA A 31 -37.37 1.17 -13.29
N VAL A 32 -36.59 0.82 -14.32
CA VAL A 32 -37.05 0.03 -15.48
C VAL A 32 -36.84 -1.48 -15.28
N ALA A 33 -36.04 -1.89 -14.28
CA ALA A 33 -35.75 -3.29 -14.00
C ALA A 33 -37.00 -4.10 -13.57
N PRO A 34 -37.03 -5.43 -13.78
CA PRO A 34 -38.09 -6.30 -13.25
C PRO A 34 -38.24 -6.18 -11.74
N ARG A 35 -39.47 -6.29 -11.21
CA ARG A 35 -39.76 -6.15 -9.76
C ARG A 35 -38.96 -7.11 -8.88
N GLU A 36 -38.70 -8.32 -9.37
CA GLU A 36 -37.87 -9.31 -8.67
C GLU A 36 -36.42 -8.84 -8.50
N LEU A 37 -35.86 -8.22 -9.53
CA LEU A 37 -34.51 -7.66 -9.48
C LEU A 37 -34.45 -6.42 -8.58
N GLN A 38 -35.47 -5.56 -8.63
CA GLN A 38 -35.57 -4.42 -7.70
C GLN A 38 -35.60 -4.88 -6.24
N ALA A 39 -36.37 -5.93 -5.95
CA ALA A 39 -36.44 -6.51 -4.61
C ALA A 39 -35.10 -7.14 -4.19
N HIS A 40 -34.40 -7.80 -5.10
CA HIS A 40 -33.06 -8.35 -4.86
C HIS A 40 -32.06 -7.24 -4.51
N VAL A 41 -32.03 -6.17 -5.31
CA VAL A 41 -31.12 -5.02 -5.13
C VAL A 41 -31.36 -4.36 -3.78
N ARG A 42 -32.62 -4.09 -3.42
CA ARG A 42 -32.96 -3.48 -2.12
C ARG A 42 -32.55 -4.36 -0.94
N ARG A 43 -32.65 -5.68 -1.08
CA ARG A 43 -32.19 -6.61 -0.04
C ARG A 43 -30.67 -6.56 0.14
N GLU A 44 -29.91 -6.49 -0.95
CA GLU A 44 -28.45 -6.36 -0.87
C GLU A 44 -28.02 -5.00 -0.31
N GLN A 45 -28.68 -3.91 -0.71
CA GLN A 45 -28.45 -2.59 -0.14
C GLN A 45 -28.71 -2.58 1.36
N LEU A 46 -29.83 -3.18 1.81
CA LEU A 46 -30.16 -3.27 3.23
C LEU A 46 -29.11 -4.07 4.01
N ARG A 47 -28.68 -5.22 3.46
CA ARG A 47 -27.65 -6.09 4.05
C ARG A 47 -26.32 -5.36 4.27
N LEU A 48 -25.97 -4.43 3.37
CA LEU A 48 -24.72 -3.67 3.43
C LEU A 48 -24.83 -2.38 4.22
N SER A 49 -26.03 -1.78 4.30
CA SER A 49 -26.29 -0.62 5.14
C SER A 49 -26.39 -0.96 6.63
N ASP A 50 -26.57 -2.24 6.97
CA ASP A 50 -26.60 -2.74 8.35
C ASP A 50 -25.18 -2.81 8.94
N LEU A 51 -24.55 -1.63 9.04
CA LEU A 51 -23.29 -1.40 9.75
C LEU A 51 -23.54 -0.92 11.19
N ASP A 52 -24.75 -1.12 11.70
CA ASP A 52 -25.18 -0.67 13.03
C ASP A 52 -24.28 -1.24 14.14
N LEU A 53 -23.67 -2.41 13.91
CA LEU A 53 -22.70 -3.03 14.83
C LEU A 53 -21.36 -2.27 14.94
N LEU A 54 -21.01 -1.44 13.95
CA LEU A 54 -19.76 -0.68 13.92
C LEU A 54 -19.93 0.77 14.36
N LEU A 55 -21.18 1.24 14.47
CA LEU A 55 -21.46 2.61 14.88
C LEU A 55 -21.50 2.72 16.41
N PRO A 56 -20.96 3.79 17.01
CA PRO A 56 -21.09 4.03 18.43
C PRO A 56 -22.56 4.26 18.80
N ASP A 57 -23.00 3.71 19.94
CA ASP A 57 -24.34 3.96 20.50
C ASP A 57 -24.45 5.40 21.00
N VAL A 58 -24.76 6.32 20.08
CA VAL A 58 -24.95 7.74 20.37
C VAL A 58 -26.45 7.98 20.60
N ARG A 59 -26.82 8.31 21.84
CA ARG A 59 -28.19 8.76 22.12
C ARG A 59 -28.45 10.10 21.44
N PRO A 60 -29.47 10.21 20.57
CA PRO A 60 -29.80 11.49 19.95
C PRO A 60 -30.29 12.48 21.01
N PRO A 61 -30.04 13.79 20.82
CA PRO A 61 -30.50 14.82 21.75
C PRO A 61 -32.03 14.84 21.86
N ALA A 62 -32.52 15.12 23.07
CA ALA A 62 -33.95 15.27 23.32
C ALA A 62 -34.54 16.37 22.43
N GLY A 63 -35.57 16.02 21.65
CA GLY A 63 -36.24 16.94 20.71
C GLY A 63 -35.87 16.78 19.24
N LEU A 64 -34.77 16.08 18.90
CA LEU A 64 -34.39 15.85 17.50
C LEU A 64 -35.49 15.13 16.70
N ARG A 65 -36.12 14.12 17.32
CA ARG A 65 -37.24 13.39 16.71
C ARG A 65 -38.40 14.33 16.35
N THR A 66 -38.73 15.27 17.23
CA THR A 66 -39.81 16.24 17.00
C THR A 66 -39.45 17.17 15.85
N ALA A 67 -38.22 17.71 15.85
CA ALA A 67 -37.73 18.59 14.78
C ALA A 67 -37.73 17.88 13.41
N VAL A 68 -37.34 16.60 13.35
CA VAL A 68 -37.37 15.81 12.11
C VAL A 68 -38.81 15.58 11.64
N ILE A 69 -39.73 15.23 12.54
CA ILE A 69 -41.14 15.02 12.16
C ILE A 69 -41.77 16.32 11.64
N GLU A 70 -41.48 17.46 12.26
CA GLU A 70 -41.96 18.76 11.78
C GLU A 70 -41.37 19.11 10.41
N ALA A 71 -40.07 18.94 10.22
CA ALA A 71 -39.41 19.18 8.94
C ALA A 71 -39.96 18.29 7.82
N VAL A 72 -40.20 17.00 8.08
CA VAL A 72 -40.81 16.08 7.11
C VAL A 72 -42.24 16.48 6.78
N ARG A 73 -43.05 16.87 7.79
CA ARG A 73 -44.42 17.37 7.56
C ARG A 73 -44.42 18.62 6.69
N GLU A 74 -43.51 19.55 6.93
CA GLU A 74 -43.38 20.77 6.12
C GLU A 74 -42.98 20.45 4.68
N ALA A 75 -42.03 19.53 4.47
CA ALA A 75 -41.59 19.12 3.14
C ALA A 75 -42.74 18.47 2.34
N ILE A 76 -43.49 17.53 2.96
CA ILE A 76 -44.66 16.90 2.33
C ILE A 76 -45.73 17.95 2.02
N ALA A 77 -46.01 18.89 2.94
CA ALA A 77 -46.98 19.96 2.70
C ALA A 77 -46.56 20.84 1.51
N ARG A 78 -45.26 21.18 1.40
CA ARG A 78 -44.71 21.95 0.29
C ARG A 78 -44.85 21.21 -1.04
N GLU A 79 -44.52 19.93 -1.08
CA GLU A 79 -44.66 19.09 -2.28
C GLU A 79 -46.12 18.90 -2.70
N LEU A 80 -47.04 18.73 -1.73
CA LEU A 80 -48.48 18.67 -1.98
C LEU A 80 -49.02 19.98 -2.54
N ILE A 81 -48.56 21.13 -2.04
CA ILE A 81 -48.94 22.45 -2.57
C ILE A 81 -48.39 22.65 -3.99
N GLU A 82 -47.14 22.26 -4.24
CA GLU A 82 -46.53 22.36 -5.58
C GLU A 82 -47.17 21.40 -6.60
N SER A 83 -47.55 20.19 -6.18
CA SER A 83 -48.20 19.20 -7.04
C SER A 83 -49.68 19.52 -7.28
N ALA A 84 -50.41 20.01 -6.27
CA ALA A 84 -51.78 20.51 -6.43
C ALA A 84 -51.82 21.76 -7.33
N GLY A 85 -50.82 22.65 -7.22
CA GLY A 85 -50.68 23.81 -8.10
C GLY A 85 -50.39 23.48 -9.58
N ARG A 86 -49.90 22.28 -9.89
CA ARG A 86 -49.63 21.82 -11.27
C ARG A 86 -50.85 21.21 -11.95
N ALA A 87 -51.83 20.68 -11.20
CA ALA A 87 -53.01 20.03 -11.80
C ALA A 87 -54.08 21.03 -12.29
N GLU A 88 -54.16 22.24 -11.73
CA GLU A 88 -55.25 23.19 -12.03
C GLU A 88 -54.82 24.41 -12.88
N ARG A 89 -53.55 24.53 -13.25
CA ARG A 89 -53.04 25.64 -14.07
C ARG A 89 -52.17 25.17 -15.23
N SER A 90 -52.77 24.38 -16.12
CA SER A 90 -52.25 24.20 -17.49
C SER A 90 -52.56 25.42 -18.36
N ILE A 91 -52.10 26.60 -17.93
CA ILE A 91 -51.63 27.64 -18.84
C ILE A 91 -50.34 28.12 -18.20
N LEU A 92 -49.22 27.49 -18.58
CA LEU A 92 -47.86 27.86 -18.21
C LEU A 92 -47.59 29.30 -18.70
N ARG A 93 -48.00 30.30 -17.92
CA ARG A 93 -47.35 31.60 -17.94
C ARG A 93 -46.01 31.41 -17.24
N LEU A 94 -45.00 31.09 -18.04
CA LEU A 94 -43.61 31.29 -17.69
C LEU A 94 -43.47 32.75 -17.24
N GLU A 95 -43.42 33.01 -15.94
CA GLU A 95 -42.92 34.29 -15.47
C GLU A 95 -41.49 34.42 -16.02
N PRO A 96 -41.15 35.55 -16.68
CA PRO A 96 -39.81 35.75 -17.18
C PRO A 96 -38.85 35.69 -15.98
N SER A 97 -38.05 34.62 -15.93
CA SER A 97 -37.05 34.41 -14.89
C SER A 97 -36.25 35.70 -14.74
N LYS A 98 -36.23 36.28 -13.55
CA LYS A 98 -35.39 37.44 -13.24
C LYS A 98 -33.97 37.07 -13.65
N ARG A 99 -33.50 37.67 -14.75
CA ARG A 99 -32.21 37.31 -15.35
C ARG A 99 -31.14 37.63 -14.31
N VAL A 100 -30.40 36.60 -13.89
CA VAL A 100 -29.17 36.77 -13.09
C VAL A 100 -28.31 37.82 -13.76
N SER A 101 -27.78 38.76 -12.97
CA SER A 101 -27.00 39.85 -13.53
C SER A 101 -25.81 39.29 -14.34
N PRO A 102 -25.45 39.91 -15.47
CA PRO A 102 -24.32 39.45 -16.29
C PRO A 102 -23.02 39.28 -15.48
N MET A 103 -22.84 40.08 -14.43
CA MET A 103 -21.70 40.02 -13.53
C MET A 103 -21.62 38.68 -12.76
N TRP A 104 -22.75 38.14 -12.30
CA TRP A 104 -22.80 36.82 -11.64
C TRP A 104 -22.45 35.67 -12.58
N ARG A 105 -22.75 35.79 -13.88
CA ARG A 105 -22.37 34.78 -14.87
C ARG A 105 -20.87 34.81 -15.14
N ALA A 106 -20.29 36.01 -15.24
CA ALA A 106 -18.85 36.17 -15.44
C ALA A 106 -18.04 35.60 -14.26
N THR A 107 -18.48 35.83 -13.02
CA THR A 107 -17.80 35.30 -11.83
C THR A 107 -17.89 33.77 -11.74
N ALA A 108 -19.05 33.18 -12.06
CA ALA A 108 -19.22 31.72 -12.07
C ALA A 108 -18.34 31.04 -13.13
N ILE A 109 -18.23 31.62 -14.33
CA ILE A 109 -17.34 31.10 -15.37
C ILE A 109 -15.88 31.24 -14.93
N GLY A 110 -15.52 32.38 -14.31
CA GLY A 110 -14.17 32.61 -13.78
C GLY A 110 -13.79 31.63 -12.67
N SER A 111 -14.70 31.33 -11.74
CA SER A 111 -14.44 30.37 -10.66
C SER A 111 -14.30 28.95 -11.18
N MET A 112 -15.12 28.55 -12.17
CA MET A 112 -15.00 27.25 -12.83
C MET A 112 -13.65 27.09 -13.53
N ALA A 113 -13.20 28.12 -14.28
CA ALA A 113 -11.89 28.09 -14.92
C ALA A 113 -10.75 27.97 -13.90
N ALA A 114 -10.81 28.73 -12.81
CA ALA A 114 -9.83 28.67 -11.73
C ALA A 114 -9.80 27.29 -11.05
N ALA A 115 -10.97 26.69 -10.79
CA ALA A 115 -11.07 25.35 -10.19
C ALA A 115 -10.43 24.28 -11.09
N ILE A 116 -10.64 24.35 -12.40
CA ILE A 116 -10.02 23.42 -13.36
C ILE A 116 -8.49 23.57 -13.36
N VAL A 117 -7.98 24.80 -13.43
CA VAL A 117 -6.53 25.07 -13.43
C VAL A 117 -5.89 24.60 -12.12
N LEU A 118 -6.50 24.90 -10.99
CA LEU A 118 -6.02 24.45 -9.68
C LEU A 118 -6.05 22.93 -9.57
N GLY A 119 -7.13 22.28 -10.04
CA GLY A 119 -7.23 20.82 -10.07
C GLY A 119 -6.08 20.18 -10.86
N ILE A 120 -5.84 20.65 -12.10
CA ILE A 120 -4.74 20.15 -12.93
C ILE A 120 -3.37 20.38 -12.26
N SER A 121 -3.16 21.55 -11.65
CA SER A 121 -1.93 21.88 -10.94
C SER A 121 -1.69 20.95 -9.75
N THR A 122 -2.73 20.71 -8.94
CA THR A 122 -2.67 19.80 -7.79
C THR A 122 -2.35 18.37 -8.21
N PHE A 123 -2.96 17.86 -9.29
CA PHE A 123 -2.63 16.54 -9.82
C PHE A 123 -1.17 16.44 -10.25
N LYS A 124 -0.67 17.42 -11.03
CA LYS A 124 0.74 17.44 -11.46
C LYS A 124 1.72 17.52 -10.29
N MET A 125 1.39 18.31 -9.27
CA MET A 125 2.23 18.43 -8.08
C MET A 125 2.23 17.15 -7.25
N SER A 126 1.10 16.43 -7.19
CA SER A 126 1.02 15.12 -6.54
C SER A 126 1.91 14.09 -7.26
N ASP A 127 1.87 14.06 -8.58
CA ASP A 127 2.72 13.15 -9.38
C ASP A 127 4.21 13.48 -9.21
N GLN A 128 4.58 14.76 -9.25
CA GLN A 128 5.96 15.20 -8.99
C GLN A 128 6.42 14.82 -7.58
N TYR A 129 5.57 14.97 -6.57
CA TYR A 129 5.91 14.59 -5.20
C TYR A 129 6.17 13.09 -5.07
N ARG A 130 5.32 12.26 -5.70
CA ARG A 130 5.52 10.80 -5.74
C ARG A 130 6.82 10.43 -6.45
N GLN A 131 7.13 11.10 -7.57
CA GLN A 131 8.37 10.86 -8.30
C GLN A 131 9.61 11.26 -7.48
N VAL A 132 9.60 12.44 -6.86
CA VAL A 132 10.68 12.89 -5.96
C VAL A 132 10.85 11.93 -4.80
N GLN A 133 9.76 11.45 -4.18
CA GLN A 133 9.85 10.51 -3.08
C GLN A 133 10.40 9.13 -3.52
N GLN A 134 10.05 8.66 -4.72
CA GLN A 134 10.65 7.46 -5.29
C GLN A 134 12.14 7.64 -5.60
N ASP A 135 12.53 8.77 -6.16
CA ASP A 135 13.92 9.07 -6.49
C ASP A 135 14.76 9.27 -5.22
N MET A 136 14.18 9.92 -4.19
CA MET A 136 14.80 10.01 -2.86
C MET A 136 14.97 8.64 -2.23
N ASN A 137 14.00 7.73 -2.33
CA ASN A 137 14.16 6.38 -1.76
C ASN A 137 15.22 5.56 -2.51
N LYS A 138 15.29 5.67 -3.84
CA LYS A 138 16.32 5.00 -4.65
C LYS A 138 17.72 5.54 -4.34
N ASN A 139 17.85 6.86 -4.29
CA ASN A 139 19.13 7.50 -4.01
C ASN A 139 19.51 7.35 -2.54
N ALA A 140 18.58 7.41 -1.59
CA ALA A 140 18.87 7.24 -0.17
C ALA A 140 19.48 5.87 0.14
N LEU A 141 19.04 4.80 -0.54
CA LEU A 141 19.65 3.48 -0.38
C LEU A 141 21.08 3.46 -0.94
N LEU A 142 21.30 4.04 -2.12
CA LEU A 142 22.64 4.15 -2.70
C LEU A 142 23.57 5.05 -1.86
N ASP A 143 23.06 6.16 -1.35
CA ASP A 143 23.77 7.09 -0.47
C ASP A 143 24.07 6.43 0.86
N GLN A 144 23.16 5.63 1.41
CA GLN A 144 23.39 4.89 2.64
C GLN A 144 24.44 3.79 2.45
N ILE A 145 24.39 3.05 1.34
CA ILE A 145 25.44 2.09 0.96
C ILE A 145 26.77 2.83 0.74
N THR A 146 26.77 3.94 0.02
CA THR A 146 27.99 4.71 -0.28
C THR A 146 28.57 5.35 0.98
N ALA A 147 27.73 5.85 1.89
CA ALA A 147 28.16 6.40 3.17
C ALA A 147 28.67 5.31 4.13
N ALA A 148 28.04 4.13 4.13
CA ALA A 148 28.45 3.02 5.00
C ALA A 148 29.74 2.34 4.53
N TYR A 149 29.93 2.17 3.22
CA TYR A 149 31.04 1.37 2.67
C TYR A 149 32.05 2.16 1.84
N GLY A 150 31.74 3.40 1.48
CA GLY A 150 32.55 4.23 0.59
C GLY A 150 32.28 3.95 -0.89
N ALA A 151 32.49 4.97 -1.72
CA ALA A 151 32.31 4.87 -3.18
C ALA A 151 33.22 3.81 -3.81
N SER A 152 34.44 3.63 -3.29
CA SER A 152 35.40 2.64 -3.79
C SER A 152 34.94 1.20 -3.56
N PHE A 153 34.18 0.94 -2.49
CA PHE A 153 33.63 -0.38 -2.24
C PHE A 153 32.57 -0.72 -3.28
N VAL A 154 31.63 0.19 -3.56
CA VAL A 154 30.56 -0.03 -4.54
C VAL A 154 31.14 -0.26 -5.93
N GLU A 155 32.11 0.56 -6.34
CA GLU A 155 32.81 0.40 -7.61
C GLU A 155 33.49 -0.97 -7.74
N LYS A 156 34.30 -1.37 -6.75
CA LYS A 156 34.97 -2.68 -6.76
C LYS A 156 33.97 -3.84 -6.70
N THR A 157 32.90 -3.68 -5.92
CA THR A 157 31.87 -4.72 -5.76
C THR A 157 31.14 -4.98 -7.08
N LEU A 158 30.88 -3.94 -7.88
CA LEU A 158 30.12 -4.05 -9.12
C LEU A 158 31.00 -4.34 -10.35
N PHE A 159 32.23 -3.83 -10.37
CA PHE A 159 33.06 -3.81 -11.60
C PHE A 159 34.37 -4.60 -11.50
N ASP A 160 34.83 -5.00 -10.31
CA ASP A 160 36.05 -5.81 -10.17
C ASP A 160 35.74 -7.29 -10.32
N ALA A 161 36.28 -7.92 -11.37
CA ALA A 161 36.13 -9.35 -11.62
C ALA A 161 36.75 -10.24 -10.53
N ARG A 162 37.62 -9.69 -9.66
CA ARG A 162 38.20 -10.39 -8.50
C ARG A 162 37.28 -10.39 -7.28
N THR A 163 36.14 -9.69 -7.35
CA THR A 163 35.15 -9.71 -6.29
C THR A 163 34.38 -11.02 -6.35
N HIS A 164 34.51 -11.82 -5.31
CA HIS A 164 33.77 -13.06 -5.16
C HIS A 164 32.54 -12.82 -4.29
N ARG A 165 31.38 -13.25 -4.80
CA ARG A 165 30.12 -13.23 -4.07
C ARG A 165 29.68 -14.65 -3.78
N VAL A 166 29.48 -14.96 -2.51
CA VAL A 166 28.89 -16.22 -2.07
C VAL A 166 27.50 -15.93 -1.51
N VAL A 167 26.48 -16.50 -2.14
CA VAL A 167 25.09 -16.40 -1.70
C VAL A 167 24.75 -17.64 -0.90
N PHE A 168 24.17 -17.44 0.28
CA PHE A 168 23.72 -18.54 1.12
C PHE A 168 22.28 -18.91 0.76
N ALA A 169 22.01 -20.21 0.66
CA ALA A 169 20.68 -20.76 0.46
C ALA A 169 20.11 -21.22 1.81
N PRO A 170 18.80 -21.04 2.05
CA PRO A 170 18.16 -21.58 3.23
C PRO A 170 18.09 -23.11 3.16
N GLU A 171 18.41 -23.77 4.28
CA GLU A 171 18.28 -25.23 4.43
C GLU A 171 16.81 -25.65 4.63
N SER A 172 15.97 -24.76 5.17
CA SER A 172 14.53 -24.96 5.36
C SER A 172 13.72 -23.99 4.50
N GLU A 173 12.70 -24.48 3.80
CA GLU A 173 11.75 -23.65 3.03
C GLU A 173 11.00 -22.64 3.91
N SER A 174 10.91 -22.89 5.22
CA SER A 174 10.28 -21.97 6.17
C SER A 174 11.13 -20.73 6.44
N PHE A 175 12.44 -20.79 6.22
CA PHE A 175 13.35 -19.70 6.55
C PHE A 175 13.43 -18.68 5.41
N ARG A 176 13.02 -17.45 5.68
CA ARG A 176 12.99 -16.36 4.68
C ARG A 176 14.23 -15.46 4.70
N GLY A 177 15.12 -15.64 5.67
CA GLY A 177 16.34 -14.86 5.78
C GLY A 177 17.28 -15.11 4.61
N GLN A 178 17.97 -14.07 4.18
CA GLN A 178 18.97 -14.15 3.12
C GLN A 178 20.30 -13.65 3.65
N ALA A 179 21.39 -14.28 3.22
CA ALA A 179 22.72 -13.78 3.47
C ALA A 179 23.57 -13.86 2.21
N SER A 180 24.52 -12.95 2.08
CA SER A 180 25.59 -13.05 1.09
C SER A 180 26.87 -12.46 1.64
N ILE A 181 27.99 -13.13 1.39
CA ILE A 181 29.31 -12.62 1.74
C ILE A 181 30.05 -12.21 0.47
N TRP A 182 30.68 -11.05 0.52
CA TRP A 182 31.46 -10.49 -0.56
C TRP A 182 32.90 -10.35 -0.09
N SER A 183 33.82 -10.90 -0.87
CA SER A 183 35.26 -10.77 -0.63
C SER A 183 35.95 -10.24 -1.88
N ASN A 184 37.00 -9.47 -1.67
CA ASN A 184 37.92 -9.02 -2.70
C ASN A 184 39.33 -9.01 -2.07
N PRO A 185 40.37 -9.49 -2.77
CA PRO A 185 41.73 -9.54 -2.24
C PRO A 185 42.30 -8.18 -1.85
N ASP A 186 41.77 -7.09 -2.41
CA ASP A 186 42.20 -5.72 -2.04
C ASP A 186 41.54 -5.22 -0.74
N TRP A 187 40.55 -5.93 -0.19
CA TRP A 187 39.85 -5.52 1.03
C TRP A 187 40.48 -6.16 2.27
N ALA A 188 40.64 -5.36 3.33
CA ALA A 188 41.14 -5.85 4.62
C ALA A 188 40.15 -6.80 5.33
N ALA A 189 38.87 -6.70 5.00
CA ALA A 189 37.81 -7.55 5.50
C ALA A 189 36.77 -7.82 4.40
N ALA A 190 36.28 -9.04 4.35
CA ALA A 190 35.08 -9.37 3.60
C ALA A 190 33.84 -8.77 4.31
N ARG A 191 32.77 -8.60 3.54
CA ARG A 191 31.51 -8.04 4.02
C ARG A 191 30.42 -9.09 3.97
N LEU A 192 29.87 -9.42 5.12
CA LEU A 192 28.68 -10.25 5.25
C LEU A 192 27.46 -9.33 5.28
N PHE A 193 26.57 -9.49 4.30
CA PHE A 193 25.27 -8.83 4.27
C PHE A 193 24.19 -9.84 4.66
N CYS A 194 23.34 -9.43 5.59
CA CYS A 194 22.25 -10.24 6.11
C CYS A 194 20.95 -9.48 5.96
N LEU A 195 19.89 -10.14 5.49
CA LEU A 195 18.57 -9.55 5.33
C LEU A 195 17.53 -10.46 5.98
N ASN A 196 16.78 -9.92 6.94
CA ASN A 196 15.69 -10.62 7.63
C ASN A 196 16.11 -11.98 8.23
N LEU A 197 17.32 -12.05 8.82
CA LEU A 197 17.84 -13.28 9.42
C LEU A 197 17.03 -13.75 10.64
N THR A 198 16.46 -12.83 11.41
CA THR A 198 15.73 -13.18 12.62
C THR A 198 14.23 -12.96 12.47
N GLU A 199 13.44 -13.89 13.01
CA GLU A 199 12.01 -13.70 13.28
C GLU A 199 11.76 -13.25 14.72
N GLN A 200 12.73 -13.43 15.63
CA GLN A 200 12.61 -13.17 17.06
C GLN A 200 13.73 -12.25 17.57
N GLU A 201 13.37 -11.24 18.34
CA GLU A 201 14.34 -10.30 18.90
C GLU A 201 15.31 -11.01 19.85
N GLY A 202 16.63 -10.86 19.63
CA GLY A 202 17.67 -11.45 20.47
C GLY A 202 18.22 -12.81 20.02
N GLU A 203 17.87 -13.30 18.83
CA GLU A 203 18.51 -14.51 18.28
C GLU A 203 19.96 -14.20 17.85
N GLU A 204 20.91 -15.00 18.33
CA GLU A 204 22.32 -14.92 17.96
C GLU A 204 22.64 -15.90 16.82
N PHE A 205 23.42 -15.42 15.86
CA PHE A 205 23.89 -16.18 14.72
C PHE A 205 25.41 -16.28 14.71
N LYS A 206 25.90 -17.39 14.17
CA LYS A 206 27.33 -17.65 14.00
C LYS A 206 27.63 -17.91 12.54
N LEU A 207 28.58 -17.16 11.98
CA LEU A 207 29.20 -17.50 10.70
C LEU A 207 30.36 -18.45 10.98
N ALA A 208 30.34 -19.63 10.36
CA ALA A 208 31.38 -20.63 10.55
C ALA A 208 31.77 -21.32 9.24
N VAL A 209 32.98 -21.85 9.25
CA VAL A 209 33.54 -22.72 8.21
C VAL A 209 33.12 -24.15 8.51
N ILE A 210 32.53 -24.82 7.52
CA ILE A 210 32.11 -26.22 7.62
C ILE A 210 32.93 -27.11 6.69
N ASP A 211 33.16 -28.35 7.12
CA ASP A 211 33.74 -29.41 6.29
C ASP A 211 32.70 -30.00 5.31
N SER A 212 33.12 -30.97 4.49
CA SER A 212 32.23 -31.67 3.56
C SER A 212 31.17 -32.54 4.26
N GLU A 213 31.33 -32.81 5.55
CA GLU A 213 30.36 -33.54 6.39
C GLU A 213 29.39 -32.58 7.11
N GLY A 214 29.52 -31.27 6.90
CA GLY A 214 28.67 -30.25 7.52
C GLY A 214 29.06 -29.90 8.96
N ARG A 215 30.21 -30.38 9.45
CA ARG A 215 30.68 -30.08 10.81
C ARG A 215 31.41 -28.74 10.84
N VAL A 216 31.22 -28.01 11.93
CA VAL A 216 31.90 -26.73 12.17
C VAL A 216 33.39 -26.98 12.43
N VAL A 217 34.24 -26.53 11.51
CA VAL A 217 35.70 -26.57 11.62
C VAL A 217 36.22 -25.35 12.38
N ARG A 218 35.63 -24.17 12.10
CA ARG A 218 36.07 -22.89 12.68
C ARG A 218 34.95 -21.88 12.71
N GLU A 219 34.72 -21.25 13.87
CA GLU A 219 33.84 -20.10 13.99
C GLU A 219 34.57 -18.82 13.54
N LEU A 220 33.93 -18.02 12.67
CA LEU A 220 34.49 -16.77 12.14
C LEU A 220 33.96 -15.55 12.89
N LEU A 221 32.64 -15.50 13.13
CA LEU A 221 31.97 -14.35 13.73
C LEU A 221 30.69 -14.79 14.44
N THR A 222 30.42 -14.22 15.61
CA THR A 222 29.10 -14.30 16.29
C THR A 222 28.45 -12.92 16.27
N PHE A 223 27.17 -12.83 15.94
CA PHE A 223 26.45 -11.58 15.77
C PHE A 223 24.94 -11.71 16.03
N SER A 224 24.27 -10.58 16.30
CA SER A 224 22.82 -10.53 16.56
C SER A 224 22.16 -9.54 15.58
N PRO A 225 21.50 -10.01 14.51
CA PRO A 225 20.89 -9.14 13.51
C PRO A 225 19.62 -8.47 14.06
N ARG A 226 19.34 -7.25 13.59
CA ARG A 226 18.23 -6.38 14.02
C ARG A 226 16.94 -6.57 13.21
N GLY A 227 16.87 -7.59 12.36
CA GLY A 227 15.69 -7.86 11.53
C GLY A 227 15.57 -7.02 10.25
N GLY A 228 16.61 -6.25 9.89
CA GLY A 228 16.71 -5.49 8.64
C GLY A 228 17.88 -5.95 7.76
N LEU A 229 18.40 -5.03 6.94
CA LEU A 229 19.69 -5.19 6.29
C LEU A 229 20.80 -4.87 7.30
N ASP A 230 21.51 -5.89 7.75
CA ASP A 230 22.69 -5.74 8.59
C ASP A 230 23.95 -6.02 7.77
N THR A 231 25.05 -5.39 8.16
CA THR A 231 26.35 -5.63 7.55
C THR A 231 27.43 -5.78 8.58
N LEU A 232 28.24 -6.81 8.37
CA LEU A 232 29.26 -7.24 9.29
C LEU A 232 30.58 -7.40 8.54
N GLU A 233 31.67 -7.04 9.20
CA GLU A 233 33.02 -7.22 8.68
C GLU A 233 33.55 -8.57 9.14
N VAL A 234 34.07 -9.36 8.20
CA VAL A 234 34.72 -10.64 8.45
C VAL A 234 36.17 -10.53 7.98
N PRO A 235 37.19 -10.71 8.84
CA PRO A 235 38.59 -10.56 8.44
C PRO A 235 38.94 -11.43 7.21
N SER A 236 39.49 -10.83 6.14
CA SER A 236 39.67 -11.51 4.85
C SER A 236 40.62 -12.70 4.92
N GLY A 237 41.67 -12.61 5.75
CA GLY A 237 42.62 -13.72 5.96
C GLY A 237 41.98 -15.03 6.47
N GLN A 238 40.77 -14.97 7.04
CA GLN A 238 40.05 -16.18 7.46
C GLN A 238 39.23 -16.82 6.33
N ILE A 239 38.96 -16.09 5.24
CA ILE A 239 38.15 -16.57 4.11
C ILE A 239 39.05 -17.08 2.99
N ASP A 240 40.17 -16.42 2.72
CA ASP A 240 41.08 -16.86 1.64
C ASP A 240 41.72 -18.22 1.92
N SER A 241 41.76 -18.65 3.20
CA SER A 241 42.23 -19.97 3.61
C SER A 241 41.20 -21.09 3.45
N LEU A 242 40.01 -20.81 2.91
CA LEU A 242 38.91 -21.78 2.89
C LEU A 242 39.15 -22.99 2.00
N GLY A 243 39.99 -22.92 0.95
CA GLY A 243 40.21 -24.08 0.08
C GLY A 243 38.89 -24.69 -0.41
N SER A 244 38.66 -25.97 -0.10
CA SER A 244 37.41 -26.70 -0.39
C SER A 244 36.33 -26.62 0.70
N ALA A 245 36.57 -25.86 1.78
CA ALA A 245 35.63 -25.71 2.88
C ALA A 245 34.47 -24.77 2.48
N ARG A 246 33.28 -25.04 3.04
CA ARG A 246 32.07 -24.24 2.76
C ARG A 246 31.79 -23.31 3.94
N LEU A 247 31.05 -22.23 3.69
CA LEU A 247 30.58 -21.32 4.73
C LEU A 247 29.13 -21.65 5.07
N ALA A 248 28.78 -21.56 6.35
CA ALA A 248 27.41 -21.68 6.82
C ALA A 248 27.11 -20.70 7.95
N VAL A 249 25.84 -20.33 8.08
CA VAL A 249 25.32 -19.52 9.17
C VAL A 249 24.45 -20.39 10.06
N PHE A 250 24.77 -20.42 11.34
CA PHE A 250 24.10 -21.20 12.37
C PHE A 250 23.32 -20.27 13.30
N SER A 251 22.16 -20.71 13.78
CA SER A 251 21.46 -20.06 14.90
C SER A 251 21.91 -20.73 16.19
N THR A 252 22.36 -19.94 17.17
CA THR A 252 22.79 -20.47 18.47
C THR A 252 21.62 -21.14 19.23
N GLN A 253 20.38 -20.74 18.95
CA GLN A 253 19.19 -21.25 19.64
C GLN A 253 18.62 -22.54 19.03
N ARG A 254 18.78 -22.76 17.71
CA ARG A 254 18.25 -23.96 17.02
C ARG A 254 19.20 -25.17 17.04
N GLY A 255 20.29 -25.10 17.80
CA GLY A 255 21.33 -26.14 17.84
C GLY A 255 22.31 -26.04 16.67
N GLU A 256 23.21 -27.03 16.53
CA GLU A 256 24.28 -27.05 15.51
C GLU A 256 23.79 -27.27 14.07
N ALA A 257 22.49 -27.13 13.79
CA ALA A 257 21.95 -27.21 12.44
C ALA A 257 22.18 -25.88 11.70
N ALA A 258 22.78 -25.95 10.51
CA ALA A 258 22.93 -24.79 9.65
C ALA A 258 21.55 -24.26 9.22
N VAL A 259 21.35 -22.95 9.36
CA VAL A 259 20.13 -22.28 8.90
C VAL A 259 20.29 -21.89 7.42
N LEU A 260 21.49 -21.42 7.09
CA LEU A 260 21.88 -21.06 5.74
C LEU A 260 23.21 -21.73 5.39
N SER A 261 23.31 -22.33 4.21
CA SER A 261 24.57 -22.88 3.69
C SER A 261 24.95 -22.24 2.36
N ALA A 262 26.23 -21.95 2.19
CA ALA A 262 26.75 -21.51 0.91
C ALA A 262 26.66 -22.68 -0.08
N LYS A 263 26.07 -22.44 -1.27
CA LYS A 263 26.25 -23.39 -2.38
C LYS A 263 27.75 -23.47 -2.71
N PRO A 264 28.27 -24.66 -3.00
CA PRO A 264 29.65 -24.76 -3.48
C PRO A 264 29.78 -23.91 -4.73
N LEU A 265 30.85 -23.12 -4.83
CA LEU A 265 31.17 -22.43 -6.07
C LEU A 265 31.43 -23.50 -7.12
N GLU A 266 30.51 -23.63 -8.07
CA GLU A 266 30.80 -24.30 -9.34
C GLU A 266 31.80 -23.38 -10.06
N MET A 267 33.09 -23.73 -9.96
CA MET A 267 34.15 -23.09 -10.75
C MET A 267 34.07 -23.52 -12.22
#